data_AF-A0AAV6B3C4-F1
#
_entry.id   AF-A0AAV6B3C4-F1
#
_cell.length_a   1.000
_cell.length_b   1.000
_cell.length_c   1.000
_cell.angle_alpha   90.00
_cell.angle_beta   90.00
_cell.angle_gamma   90.00
#
_symmetry.space_group_name_H-M   'P 1'
#
loop_
_entity.id
_entity.type
_entity.pdbx_description
1 polymer ?
#
loop_
_entity_poly.entity_id
_entity_poly.type
_entity_poly.pdbx_seq_one_letter_code
_entity_poly.pdbx_strand_id
1 'polypeptide(L)'
;MITSPPELFRKARSLGLHVIADGQDLLVSPRVKCPPEFVAELQENKAELVDWLTGSRCPGWLSIPPNDLPLATEMPRPTPANRERMIGYLVRQGCDRPSPLTAWLVKRECSYYDGPGRHWDCAVFAYAAARDAACWQLNRTERAVLDLIAGCESSAETFPPHE
;
A
#
# COMPACT_ATOMS: atom_id res chain seq x y z
N MET A 1 20.49 16.23 5.72
CA MET A 1 19.01 16.25 5.80
C MET A 1 18.58 14.80 5.85
N ILE A 2 17.87 14.37 6.90
CA ILE A 2 17.38 12.99 6.98
C ILE A 2 16.27 12.86 5.93
N THR A 3 16.46 11.98 4.94
CA THR A 3 15.45 11.70 3.91
C THR A 3 14.54 10.61 4.43
N SER A 4 13.23 10.85 4.44
CA SER A 4 12.30 9.88 5.02
C SER A 4 12.27 8.56 4.22
N PRO A 5 11.97 7.41 4.84
CA PRO A 5 11.89 6.13 4.15
C PRO A 5 10.99 6.12 2.89
N PRO A 6 9.81 6.78 2.88
CA PRO A 6 8.99 6.89 1.67
C PRO A 6 9.66 7.69 0.54
N GLU A 7 10.47 8.69 0.87
CA GLU A 7 11.20 9.50 -0.12
C GLU A 7 12.38 8.71 -0.70
N LEU A 8 13.10 7.98 0.13
CA LEU A 8 14.17 7.08 -0.32
C LEU A 8 13.63 5.97 -1.22
N PHE A 9 12.49 5.39 -0.87
CA PHE A 9 11.84 4.38 -1.70
C PHE A 9 11.41 4.95 -3.07
N ARG A 10 10.81 6.15 -3.08
CA ARG A 10 10.47 6.86 -4.33
C ARG A 10 11.72 7.19 -5.16
N LYS A 11 12.80 7.65 -4.52
CA LYS A 11 14.07 7.96 -5.18
C LYS A 11 14.72 6.71 -5.78
N ALA A 12 14.76 5.60 -5.04
CA ALA A 12 15.26 4.32 -5.56
C ALA A 12 14.53 3.91 -6.83
N ARG A 13 13.19 4.04 -6.83
CA ARG A 13 12.36 3.72 -7.99
C ARG A 13 12.60 4.65 -9.16
N SER A 14 12.76 5.96 -8.94
CA SER A 14 13.11 6.91 -10.01
C SER A 14 14.46 6.60 -10.68
N LEU A 15 15.34 5.89 -9.96
CA LEU A 15 16.63 5.39 -10.45
C LEU A 15 16.55 3.98 -11.06
N GLY A 16 15.35 3.39 -11.17
CA GLY A 16 15.15 2.03 -11.68
C GLY A 16 15.63 0.93 -10.74
N LEU A 17 15.72 1.22 -9.44
CA LEU A 17 16.17 0.28 -8.40
C LEU A 17 14.97 -0.28 -7.64
N HIS A 18 14.98 -1.59 -7.39
CA HIS A 18 14.02 -2.23 -6.51
C HIS A 18 14.65 -2.44 -5.13
N VAL A 19 14.09 -1.80 -4.12
CA VAL A 19 14.53 -1.94 -2.73
C VAL A 19 13.53 -2.84 -2.01
N ILE A 20 14.02 -3.91 -1.40
CA ILE A 20 13.25 -4.80 -0.54
C ILE A 20 14.03 -5.03 0.74
N ALA A 21 13.34 -5.36 1.82
CA ALA A 21 13.99 -5.80 3.05
C ALA A 21 13.95 -7.33 3.14
N ASP A 22 15.08 -7.91 3.51
CA ASP A 22 15.22 -9.33 3.85
C ASP A 22 15.79 -9.43 5.26
N GLY A 23 14.92 -9.64 6.23
CA GLY A 23 15.27 -9.56 7.65
C GLY A 23 15.81 -8.18 8.02
N GLN A 24 17.08 -8.10 8.40
CA GLN A 24 17.77 -6.85 8.76
C GLN A 24 18.56 -6.25 7.60
N ASP A 25 18.48 -6.86 6.42
CA ASP A 25 19.21 -6.42 5.25
C ASP A 25 18.30 -5.73 4.24
N LEU A 26 18.91 -4.77 3.53
CA LEU A 26 18.28 -4.04 2.46
C LEU A 26 18.83 -4.59 1.15
N LEU A 27 18.02 -5.36 0.44
CA LEU A 27 18.39 -5.87 -0.88
C LEU A 27 17.98 -4.83 -1.93
N VAL A 28 18.95 -4.39 -2.71
CA VAL A 28 18.75 -3.48 -3.84
C VAL A 28 18.96 -4.29 -5.12
N SER A 29 17.87 -4.68 -5.78
CA SER A 29 17.93 -5.39 -7.05
C SER A 29 17.93 -4.38 -8.20
N PRO A 30 19.02 -4.26 -8.99
CA PRO A 30 19.10 -3.28 -10.05
C PRO A 30 18.38 -3.75 -11.32
N ARG A 31 17.68 -2.82 -12.00
CA ARG A 31 17.64 -2.79 -13.47
C ARG A 31 18.78 -1.97 -14.06
N VAL A 32 19.34 -1.03 -13.28
CA VAL A 32 20.43 -0.11 -13.63
C VAL A 32 21.43 -0.05 -12.47
N LYS A 33 22.70 0.26 -12.76
CA LYS A 33 23.74 0.44 -11.74
C LYS A 33 23.33 1.54 -10.74
N CYS A 34 23.30 1.20 -9.45
CA CYS A 34 22.96 2.13 -8.38
C CYS A 34 24.03 3.25 -8.28
N PRO A 35 23.64 4.54 -8.28
CA PRO A 35 24.58 5.64 -8.13
C PRO A 35 25.28 5.63 -6.75
N PRO A 36 26.60 5.89 -6.67
CA PRO A 36 27.36 5.84 -5.41
C PRO A 36 26.80 6.75 -4.30
N GLU A 37 26.33 7.93 -4.67
CA GLU A 37 25.70 8.88 -3.76
C GLU A 37 24.41 8.33 -3.17
N PHE A 38 23.64 7.58 -3.96
CA PHE A 38 22.40 6.96 -3.49
C PHE A 38 22.67 5.73 -2.63
N VAL A 39 23.75 4.98 -2.90
CA VAL A 39 24.21 3.91 -1.99
C VAL A 39 24.51 4.47 -0.60
N ALA A 40 25.20 5.62 -0.52
CA ALA A 40 25.49 6.27 0.76
C ALA A 40 24.20 6.68 1.49
N GLU A 41 23.23 7.26 0.78
CA GLU A 41 21.93 7.62 1.36
C GLU A 41 21.14 6.40 1.87
N LEU A 42 21.12 5.30 1.12
CA LEU A 42 20.47 4.05 1.54
C LEU A 42 21.16 3.42 2.76
N GLN A 43 22.48 3.52 2.84
CA GLN A 43 23.25 3.03 3.99
C GLN A 43 22.99 3.87 5.24
N GLU A 44 22.97 5.20 5.10
CA GLU A 44 22.72 6.14 6.20
C GLU A 44 21.33 5.93 6.81
N ASN A 45 20.33 5.59 5.99
CA ASN A 45 18.94 5.41 6.42
C ASN A 45 18.50 3.93 6.44
N LYS A 46 19.45 2.98 6.43
CA LYS A 46 19.16 1.53 6.32
C LYS A 46 18.17 1.07 7.39
N ALA A 47 18.42 1.40 8.65
CA ALA A 47 17.61 0.93 9.77
C ALA A 47 16.16 1.42 9.66
N GLU A 48 15.96 2.71 9.40
CA GLU A 48 14.63 3.30 9.27
C GLU A 48 13.88 2.76 8.04
N LEU A 49 14.60 2.54 6.94
CA LEU A 49 14.04 1.97 5.71
C LEU A 49 13.70 0.49 5.87
N VAL A 50 14.55 -0.30 6.52
CA VAL A 50 14.28 -1.69 6.87
C VAL A 50 13.10 -1.77 7.83
N ASP A 51 13.04 -0.95 8.88
CA ASP A 51 11.91 -0.93 9.81
C ASP A 51 10.62 -0.49 9.12
N TRP A 52 10.69 0.43 8.17
CA TRP A 52 9.52 0.83 7.39
C TRP A 52 9.03 -0.30 6.46
N LEU A 53 9.96 -1.00 5.79
CA LEU A 53 9.66 -2.13 4.90
C LEU A 53 9.24 -3.41 5.64
N THR A 54 9.80 -3.66 6.84
CA THR A 54 9.57 -4.88 7.64
C THR A 54 8.63 -4.68 8.82
N GLY A 55 8.23 -3.44 9.11
CA GLY A 55 7.54 -3.08 10.34
C GLY A 55 6.35 -3.99 10.62
N SER A 56 6.26 -4.46 11.87
CA SER A 56 5.26 -5.34 12.50
C SER A 56 4.54 -6.32 11.56
N ARG A 57 4.79 -7.63 11.75
CA ARG A 57 4.15 -8.77 11.04
C ARG A 57 2.78 -8.41 10.49
N CYS A 58 2.73 -8.17 9.19
CA CYS A 58 1.51 -7.81 8.52
C CYS A 58 0.87 -9.09 7.93
N PRO A 59 -0.46 -9.24 7.95
CA PRO A 59 -1.13 -10.40 7.38
C PRO A 59 -0.79 -10.62 5.90
N GLY A 60 -0.47 -9.56 5.16
CA GLY A 60 0.05 -9.64 3.81
C GLY A 60 -1.01 -9.69 2.70
N TRP A 61 -0.52 -9.88 1.48
CA TRP A 61 -1.31 -9.94 0.25
C TRP A 61 -2.37 -11.04 0.31
N LEU A 62 -3.59 -10.77 -0.19
CA LEU A 62 -4.76 -11.68 -0.18
C LEU A 62 -5.31 -12.05 1.21
N SER A 63 -4.68 -11.63 2.30
CA SER A 63 -5.17 -11.94 3.65
C SER A 63 -6.51 -11.26 3.91
N ILE A 64 -7.40 -11.99 4.59
CA ILE A 64 -8.78 -11.58 4.84
C ILE A 64 -8.84 -11.01 6.25
N PRO A 65 -9.26 -9.75 6.43
CA PRO A 65 -9.41 -9.19 7.76
C PRO A 65 -10.50 -9.93 8.57
N PRO A 66 -10.46 -9.86 9.91
CA PRO A 66 -11.50 -10.49 10.71
C PRO A 66 -12.83 -9.72 10.55
N ASN A 67 -13.96 -10.40 10.77
CA ASN A 67 -15.29 -9.81 10.57
C ASN A 67 -15.64 -8.75 11.63
N ASP A 68 -15.01 -8.81 12.80
CA ASP A 68 -15.20 -7.92 13.94
C ASP A 68 -14.23 -6.73 13.95
N LEU A 69 -13.48 -6.51 12.85
CA LEU A 69 -12.63 -5.34 12.70
C LEU A 69 -13.47 -4.07 12.97
N PRO A 70 -13.07 -3.16 13.87
CA PRO A 70 -13.89 -1.99 14.19
C PRO A 70 -14.13 -1.10 12.97
N LEU A 71 -15.35 -0.58 12.80
CA LEU A 71 -15.65 0.40 11.75
C LEU A 71 -15.11 1.77 12.14
N ALA A 72 -14.52 2.49 11.20
CA ALA A 72 -14.18 3.89 11.43
C ALA A 72 -15.46 4.73 11.49
N THR A 73 -15.55 5.62 12.46
CA THR A 73 -16.72 6.51 12.62
C THR A 73 -16.61 7.78 11.80
N GLU A 74 -15.38 8.17 11.43
CA GLU A 74 -15.11 9.38 10.66
C GLU A 74 -15.18 9.10 9.16
N MET A 75 -15.89 9.96 8.44
CA MET A 75 -15.99 9.90 6.98
C MET A 75 -14.60 10.13 6.36
N PRO A 76 -14.05 9.16 5.61
CA PRO A 76 -12.78 9.36 4.94
C PRO A 76 -12.90 10.45 3.85
N ARG A 77 -11.83 11.22 3.67
CA ARG A 77 -11.76 12.31 2.68
C ARG A 77 -10.58 12.11 1.72
N PRO A 78 -10.55 11.01 0.95
CA PRO A 78 -9.47 10.80 0.00
C PRO A 78 -9.53 11.82 -1.13
N THR A 79 -8.36 12.22 -1.62
CA THR A 79 -8.28 12.83 -2.94
C THR A 79 -8.68 11.80 -4.01
N PRO A 80 -9.14 12.22 -5.21
CA PRO A 80 -9.45 11.28 -6.29
C PRO A 80 -8.30 10.31 -6.58
N ALA A 81 -7.06 10.80 -6.64
CA ALA A 81 -5.89 9.98 -6.84
C ALA A 81 -5.69 8.94 -5.71
N ASN A 82 -5.81 9.34 -4.44
CA ASN A 82 -5.65 8.39 -3.33
C ASN A 82 -6.74 7.31 -3.33
N ARG A 83 -7.98 7.68 -3.70
CA ARG A 83 -9.08 6.74 -3.87
C ARG A 83 -8.76 5.70 -4.94
N GLU A 84 -8.30 6.14 -6.10
CA GLU A 84 -7.93 5.27 -7.22
C GLU A 84 -6.79 4.31 -6.83
N ARG A 85 -5.74 4.80 -6.16
CA ARG A 85 -4.61 3.96 -5.72
C ARG A 85 -5.06 2.88 -4.74
N MET A 86 -5.84 3.26 -3.73
CA MET A 86 -6.32 2.33 -2.70
C MET A 86 -7.21 1.25 -3.31
N ILE A 87 -8.19 1.65 -4.11
CA ILE A 87 -9.10 0.70 -4.77
C ILE A 87 -8.32 -0.16 -5.76
N GLY A 88 -7.44 0.44 -6.58
CA GLY A 88 -6.58 -0.27 -7.52
C GLY A 88 -5.69 -1.32 -6.85
N TYR A 89 -5.15 -1.03 -5.67
CA TYR A 89 -4.41 -2.01 -4.87
C TYR A 89 -5.26 -3.23 -4.50
N LEU A 90 -6.51 -3.07 -4.07
CA LEU A 90 -7.41 -4.19 -3.75
C LEU A 90 -7.89 -4.92 -5.00
N VAL A 91 -8.18 -4.19 -6.07
CA VAL A 91 -8.57 -4.73 -7.37
C VAL A 91 -7.50 -5.72 -7.87
N ARG A 92 -6.22 -5.34 -7.82
CA ARG A 92 -5.10 -6.23 -8.21
C ARG A 92 -5.01 -7.54 -7.39
N GLN A 93 -5.60 -7.60 -6.20
CA GLN A 93 -5.59 -8.82 -5.38
C GLN A 93 -6.66 -9.83 -5.83
N GLY A 94 -7.83 -9.38 -6.27
CA GLY A 94 -9.00 -10.25 -6.45
C GLY A 94 -9.48 -10.41 -7.89
N CYS A 95 -8.73 -9.93 -8.89
CA CYS A 95 -9.34 -9.36 -10.09
C CYS A 95 -10.00 -10.29 -11.11
N ASP A 96 -9.85 -11.62 -11.00
CA ASP A 96 -10.41 -12.51 -12.02
C ASP A 96 -11.54 -13.42 -11.51
N ARG A 97 -11.70 -13.57 -10.18
CA ARG A 97 -12.69 -14.47 -9.58
C ARG A 97 -13.16 -13.99 -8.21
N PRO A 98 -14.45 -14.20 -7.85
CA PRO A 98 -14.91 -13.96 -6.50
C PRO A 98 -14.04 -14.70 -5.47
N SER A 99 -13.44 -13.94 -4.56
CA SER A 99 -12.58 -14.47 -3.49
C SER A 99 -13.19 -14.21 -2.11
N PRO A 100 -12.74 -14.92 -1.06
CA PRO A 100 -13.13 -14.59 0.31
C PRO A 100 -12.84 -13.13 0.70
N LEU A 101 -11.76 -12.53 0.15
CA LEU A 101 -11.45 -11.12 0.36
C LEU A 101 -12.48 -10.22 -0.33
N THR A 102 -12.90 -10.54 -1.56
CA THR A 102 -13.98 -9.83 -2.26
C THR A 102 -15.29 -9.90 -1.47
N ALA A 103 -15.64 -11.08 -0.95
CA ALA A 103 -16.82 -11.25 -0.11
C ALA A 103 -16.71 -10.44 1.19
N TRP A 104 -15.52 -10.36 1.78
CA TRP A 104 -15.27 -9.52 2.95
C TRP A 104 -15.46 -8.03 2.62
N LEU A 105 -14.91 -7.54 1.50
CA LEU A 105 -15.05 -6.14 1.07
C LEU A 105 -16.52 -5.74 0.89
N VAL A 106 -17.32 -6.60 0.24
CA VAL A 106 -18.77 -6.35 0.05
C VAL A 106 -19.49 -6.30 1.39
N LYS A 107 -19.25 -7.26 2.29
CA LYS A 107 -19.85 -7.25 3.64
C LYS A 107 -19.44 -6.01 4.42
N ARG A 108 -18.20 -5.58 4.27
CA ARG A 108 -17.65 -4.41 4.93
C ARG A 108 -18.33 -3.13 4.45
N GLU A 109 -18.55 -3.02 3.14
CA GLU A 109 -19.30 -1.92 2.52
C GLU A 109 -20.72 -1.84 3.09
N CYS A 110 -21.44 -2.96 3.14
CA CYS A 110 -22.77 -3.02 3.75
C CYS A 110 -22.76 -2.60 5.23
N SER A 111 -21.72 -3.00 5.98
CA SER A 111 -21.59 -2.62 7.39
C SER A 111 -21.42 -1.10 7.59
N TYR A 112 -20.74 -0.43 6.66
CA TYR A 112 -20.68 1.04 6.65
C TYR A 112 -22.03 1.67 6.30
N TYR A 113 -22.73 1.12 5.31
CA TYR A 113 -24.06 1.58 4.90
C TYR A 113 -25.08 1.48 6.04
N ASP A 114 -25.11 0.36 6.76
CA ASP A 114 -26.04 0.13 7.87
C ASP A 114 -25.64 0.86 9.17
N GLY A 115 -24.36 1.21 9.30
CA GLY A 115 -23.77 1.75 10.53
C GLY A 115 -23.34 3.21 10.43
N PRO A 116 -22.08 3.54 10.81
CA PRO A 116 -21.62 4.92 10.95
C PRO A 116 -21.61 5.69 9.62
N GLY A 117 -21.57 4.97 8.49
CA GLY A 117 -21.54 5.55 7.16
C GLY A 117 -22.90 5.83 6.55
N ARG A 118 -24.02 5.57 7.24
CA ARG A 118 -25.37 5.71 6.65
C ARG A 118 -25.67 7.04 5.93
N HIS A 119 -24.93 8.10 6.26
CA HIS A 119 -25.05 9.44 5.69
C HIS A 119 -23.94 9.80 4.68
N TRP A 120 -23.05 8.88 4.33
CA TRP A 120 -21.99 9.09 3.34
C TRP A 120 -22.46 8.70 1.94
N ASP A 121 -21.78 9.21 0.92
CA ASP A 121 -22.00 8.78 -0.45
C ASP A 121 -21.54 7.34 -0.67
N CYS A 122 -22.21 6.61 -1.57
CA CYS A 122 -21.88 5.20 -1.85
C CYS A 122 -20.42 4.99 -2.27
N ALA A 123 -19.84 5.93 -3.02
CA ALA A 123 -18.45 5.90 -3.45
C ALA A 123 -17.45 5.93 -2.29
N VAL A 124 -17.86 6.42 -1.12
CA VAL A 124 -17.06 6.50 0.11
C VAL A 124 -17.02 5.16 0.84
N PHE A 125 -18.07 4.34 0.75
CA PHE A 125 -18.10 3.01 1.37
C PHE A 125 -17.05 2.07 0.78
N ALA A 126 -16.98 2.01 -0.55
CA ALA A 126 -15.99 1.20 -1.25
C ALA A 126 -14.55 1.61 -0.87
N TYR A 127 -14.31 2.92 -0.73
CA TYR A 127 -13.00 3.41 -0.25
C TYR A 127 -12.74 3.02 1.20
N ALA A 128 -13.71 3.20 2.10
CA ALA A 128 -13.56 2.86 3.51
C ALA A 128 -13.28 1.37 3.71
N ALA A 129 -13.99 0.50 2.99
CA ALA A 129 -13.76 -0.94 3.00
C ALA A 129 -12.36 -1.30 2.46
N ALA A 130 -11.94 -0.71 1.33
CA ALA A 130 -10.62 -0.93 0.75
C ALA A 130 -9.50 -0.44 1.69
N ARG A 131 -9.65 0.75 2.28
CA ARG A 131 -8.72 1.30 3.28
C ARG A 131 -8.60 0.37 4.47
N ASP A 132 -9.70 -0.08 5.06
CA ASP A 132 -9.67 -0.97 6.22
C ASP A 132 -8.92 -2.27 5.91
N ALA A 133 -9.19 -2.88 4.75
CA ALA A 133 -8.49 -4.07 4.30
C ALA A 133 -6.99 -3.80 4.12
N ALA A 134 -6.61 -2.76 3.39
CA ALA A 134 -5.20 -2.47 3.12
C ALA A 134 -4.42 -2.09 4.39
N CYS A 135 -4.99 -1.23 5.24
CA CYS A 135 -4.39 -0.86 6.52
C CYS A 135 -4.19 -2.07 7.43
N TRP A 136 -5.15 -2.98 7.47
CA TRP A 136 -5.02 -4.23 8.23
C TRP A 136 -3.99 -5.18 7.61
N GLN A 137 -4.09 -5.44 6.30
CA GLN A 137 -3.18 -6.34 5.57
C GLN A 137 -1.72 -5.91 5.66
N LEU A 138 -1.46 -4.60 5.63
CA LEU A 138 -0.12 -4.03 5.72
C LEU A 138 0.26 -3.67 7.14
N ASN A 139 -0.67 -3.70 8.09
CA ASN A 139 -0.49 -3.25 9.47
C ASN A 139 0.13 -1.85 9.52
N ARG A 140 -0.52 -0.91 8.83
CA ARG A 140 -0.07 0.47 8.62
C ARG A 140 -1.24 1.44 8.68
N THR A 141 -0.92 2.71 8.91
CA THR A 141 -1.89 3.80 8.76
C THR A 141 -2.22 4.02 7.29
N GLU A 142 -3.38 4.62 7.01
CA GLU A 142 -3.82 4.96 5.66
C GLU A 142 -2.76 5.73 4.86
N ARG A 143 -2.12 6.73 5.49
CA ARG A 143 -1.05 7.50 4.85
C ARG A 143 0.13 6.63 4.45
N ALA A 144 0.60 5.77 5.34
CA ALA A 144 1.73 4.88 5.05
C ALA A 144 1.38 3.86 3.97
N VAL A 145 0.13 3.35 3.95
CA VAL A 145 -0.37 2.48 2.86
C VAL A 145 -0.36 3.23 1.52
N LEU A 146 -0.88 4.45 1.48
CA LEU A 146 -0.91 5.27 0.25
C LEU A 146 0.50 5.58 -0.26
N ASP A 147 1.42 5.92 0.64
CA ASP A 147 2.83 6.18 0.29
C ASP A 147 3.51 4.91 -0.27
N LEU A 148 3.22 3.74 0.32
CA LEU A 148 3.69 2.44 -0.19
C LEU A 148 3.14 2.12 -1.58
N ILE A 149 1.82 2.28 -1.79
CA ILE A 149 1.19 1.99 -3.09
C ILE A 149 1.71 2.95 -4.17
N ALA A 150 1.81 4.24 -3.87
CA ALA A 150 2.32 5.23 -4.81
C ALA A 150 3.78 4.96 -5.21
N GLY A 151 4.60 4.46 -4.28
CA GLY A 151 5.96 3.99 -4.58
C GLY A 151 6.01 2.77 -5.51
N CYS A 152 4.97 1.94 -5.55
CA CYS A 152 4.91 0.76 -6.40
C CYS A 152 4.36 1.04 -7.81
N GLU A 153 3.40 1.96 -7.96
CA GLU A 153 2.71 2.24 -9.23
C GLU A 153 3.55 3.04 -10.24
N SER A 154 4.46 3.90 -9.77
CA SER A 154 5.45 4.60 -10.61
C SER A 154 6.42 3.68 -11.37
N SER A 155 6.28 2.35 -11.22
CA SER A 155 7.10 1.32 -11.86
C SER A 155 6.35 0.47 -12.91
N ALA A 156 5.04 0.67 -13.09
CA ALA A 156 4.24 -0.11 -14.04
C ALA A 156 4.26 0.45 -15.48
N GLU A 157 4.71 1.70 -15.68
CA GLU A 157 4.79 2.35 -17.01
C GLU A 157 6.10 2.09 -17.77
N THR A 158 6.99 1.20 -17.28
CA THR A 158 8.32 0.96 -17.89
C THR A 158 8.51 -0.48 -18.40
N PHE A 159 7.49 -1.02 -19.05
CA PHE A 159 7.65 -2.19 -19.92
C PHE A 159 6.99 -1.93 -21.28
N PRO A 160 7.72 -2.08 -22.40
CA PRO A 160 7.06 -2.15 -23.69
C PRO A 160 6.17 -3.41 -23.72
N PRO A 161 5.11 -3.43 -24.54
CA PRO A 161 4.31 -4.63 -24.71
C PRO A 161 5.25 -5.75 -25.19
N HIS A 162 5.19 -6.91 -24.52
CA HIS A 162 5.76 -8.12 -25.08
C HIS A 162 5.00 -8.43 -26.37
N GLU A 163 5.73 -8.40 -27.49
CA GLU A 163 5.32 -8.94 -28.79
C GLU A 163 4.94 -10.42 -28.69
#